data_AF-A0A6A4Y0G2-F1
#
_entry.id   AF-A0A6A4Y0G2-F1
#
_cell.length_a   1.000
_cell.length_b   1.000
_cell.length_c   1.000
_cell.angle_alpha   90.00
_cell.angle_beta   90.00
_cell.angle_gamma   90.00
#
_symmetry.space_group_name_H-M   'P 1'
#
loop_
_entity.id
_entity.type
_entity.pdbx_description
1 polymer ?
#
loop_
_entity_poly.entity_id
_entity_poly.type
_entity_poly.pdbx_seq_one_letter_code
_entity_poly.pdbx_strand_id
1 'polypeptide(L)'
;MVAASTMAQSCSFLRDVDFVGNDIKSTRQANPGDCCADCRATKGCNVYNWDQGVCYLKTKRGQAFPAPGTVSGVLSNDPTTLTPTPPMIGTCSVV
;
A
#
# COMPACT_ATOMS: atom_id res chain seq x y z
N MET A 1 -5.91 6.71 -28.71
CA MET A 1 -4.93 6.17 -27.73
C MET A 1 -5.57 6.29 -26.37
N VAL A 2 -5.88 5.16 -25.73
CA VAL A 2 -6.68 5.13 -24.48
C VAL A 2 -5.78 5.61 -23.35
N ALA A 3 -6.10 6.77 -22.76
CA ALA A 3 -5.48 7.22 -21.53
C ALA A 3 -5.85 6.20 -20.44
N ALA A 4 -4.90 5.36 -20.05
CA ALA A 4 -5.06 4.49 -18.90
C ALA A 4 -5.13 5.38 -17.66
N SER A 5 -6.34 5.62 -17.16
CA SER A 5 -6.56 6.18 -15.83
C SER A 5 -5.91 5.24 -14.84
N THR A 6 -4.67 5.54 -14.46
CA THR A 6 -4.00 4.87 -13.35
C THR A 6 -4.82 5.20 -12.11
N MET A 7 -5.70 4.30 -11.68
CA MET A 7 -6.21 4.33 -10.32
C MET A 7 -4.95 4.31 -9.44
N ALA A 8 -4.66 5.43 -8.76
CA ALA A 8 -3.70 5.38 -7.68
C ALA A 8 -4.34 4.56 -6.57
N GLN A 9 -4.19 3.23 -6.68
CA GLN A 9 -4.43 2.36 -5.56
C GLN A 9 -3.47 2.82 -4.46
N SER A 10 -4.01 3.57 -3.52
CA SER A 10 -3.32 3.97 -2.31
C SER A 10 -3.46 2.83 -1.32
N CYS A 11 -2.45 2.66 -0.46
CA CYS A 11 -2.54 1.71 0.64
C CYS A 11 -2.71 2.48 1.93
N SER A 12 -3.73 2.09 2.70
CA SER A 12 -3.78 2.43 4.12
C SER A 12 -2.80 1.54 4.88
N PHE A 13 -2.20 2.04 5.96
CA PHE A 13 -1.26 1.29 6.80
C PHE A 13 -1.85 1.11 8.20
N LEU A 14 -1.75 -0.10 8.72
CA LEU A 14 -2.07 -0.45 10.10
C LEU A 14 -0.82 -1.08 10.73
N ARG A 15 -0.27 -0.41 11.75
CA ARG A 15 0.87 -0.93 12.51
C ARG A 15 0.41 -1.94 13.54
N ASP A 16 1.30 -2.87 13.87
CA ASP A 16 1.15 -3.84 14.93
C ASP A 16 -0.07 -4.76 14.74
N VAL A 17 -0.44 -5.02 13.49
CA VAL A 17 -1.60 -5.80 13.09
C VAL A 17 -1.19 -6.75 11.97
N ASP A 18 -1.58 -8.03 12.10
CA ASP A 18 -1.56 -9.01 11.02
C ASP A 18 -2.98 -9.44 10.64
N PHE A 19 -3.20 -9.66 9.35
CA PHE A 19 -4.43 -10.25 8.83
C PHE A 19 -4.17 -11.72 8.47
N VAL A 20 -4.65 -12.62 9.33
CA VAL A 20 -4.31 -14.04 9.22
C VAL A 20 -4.93 -14.69 7.97
N GLY A 21 -4.13 -15.50 7.29
CA GLY A 21 -4.51 -16.29 6.11
C GLY A 21 -4.69 -15.48 4.83
N ASN A 22 -5.34 -16.10 3.83
CA ASN A 22 -5.63 -15.53 2.51
C ASN A 22 -4.40 -15.18 1.66
N ASP A 23 -3.24 -15.74 1.97
CA ASP A 23 -1.97 -15.50 1.28
C ASP A 23 -1.99 -16.01 -0.17
N ILE A 24 -1.53 -15.14 -1.08
CA ILE A 24 -1.34 -15.43 -2.50
C ILE A 24 0.11 -15.85 -2.73
N LYS A 25 1.04 -15.01 -2.29
CA LYS A 25 2.49 -15.18 -2.38
C LYS A 25 3.18 -14.24 -1.40
N SER A 26 4.47 -14.47 -1.21
CA SER A 26 5.33 -13.54 -0.49
C SER A 26 6.37 -12.89 -1.41
N THR A 27 6.73 -11.65 -1.09
CA THR A 27 7.85 -10.91 -1.69
C THR A 27 8.75 -10.36 -0.58
N ARG A 28 9.88 -9.74 -0.94
CA ARG A 28 10.80 -9.12 0.02
C ARG A 28 10.95 -7.65 -0.30
N GLN A 29 10.75 -6.81 0.70
CA GLN A 29 10.88 -5.36 0.57
C GLN A 29 11.42 -4.75 1.86
N ALA A 30 12.27 -3.73 1.73
CA ALA A 30 12.89 -3.08 2.88
C ALA A 30 11.89 -2.27 3.72
N ASN A 31 10.79 -1.81 3.12
CA ASN A 31 9.76 -1.03 3.80
C ASN A 31 8.35 -1.52 3.43
N PRO A 32 7.35 -1.31 4.31
CA PRO A 32 5.97 -1.69 4.05
C PRO A 32 5.33 -0.94 2.88
N GLY A 33 5.83 0.26 2.54
CA GLY A 33 5.33 1.04 1.40
C GLY A 33 5.55 0.34 0.07
N ASP A 34 6.68 -0.33 -0.10
CA ASP A 34 7.00 -1.10 -1.30
C ASP A 34 6.12 -2.36 -1.42
N CYS A 35 5.65 -2.94 -0.30
CA CYS A 35 4.67 -4.03 -0.34
C CYS A 35 3.33 -3.59 -0.96
N CYS A 36 2.98 -2.31 -0.85
CA CYS A 36 1.82 -1.76 -1.56
C CYS A 36 1.99 -1.89 -3.08
N ALA A 37 3.18 -1.57 -3.59
CA ALA A 37 3.47 -1.70 -5.02
C ALA A 37 3.41 -3.15 -5.48
N ASP A 38 3.97 -4.08 -4.69
CA ASP A 38 3.91 -5.52 -4.98
C ASP A 38 2.47 -6.05 -4.98
N CYS A 39 1.65 -5.59 -4.04
CA CYS A 39 0.24 -5.96 -3.98
C CYS A 39 -0.53 -5.41 -5.20
N ARG A 40 -0.29 -4.15 -5.61
CA ARG A 40 -0.90 -3.59 -6.83
C ARG A 40 -0.52 -4.36 -8.09
N ALA A 41 0.73 -4.82 -8.17
CA ALA A 41 1.21 -5.62 -9.29
C ALA A 41 0.69 -7.08 -9.27
N THR A 42 0.09 -7.50 -8.16
CA THR A 42 -0.38 -8.88 -7.97
C THR A 42 -1.89 -8.95 -8.15
N LYS A 43 -2.32 -9.59 -9.24
CA LYS A 43 -3.75 -9.79 -9.51
C LYS A 43 -4.43 -10.49 -8.34
N GLY A 44 -5.50 -9.87 -7.84
CA GLY A 44 -6.29 -10.39 -6.73
C GLY A 44 -5.77 -10.03 -5.34
N CYS A 45 -4.66 -9.29 -5.22
CA CYS A 45 -4.20 -8.79 -3.94
C CYS A 45 -4.99 -7.54 -3.54
N ASN A 46 -5.57 -7.55 -2.34
CA ASN A 46 -6.30 -6.41 -1.77
C ASN A 46 -5.74 -5.98 -0.41
N VAL A 47 -4.92 -6.85 0.21
CA VAL A 47 -4.34 -6.65 1.53
C VAL A 47 -2.93 -7.21 1.51
N TYR A 48 -2.02 -6.65 2.29
CA TYR A 48 -0.74 -7.29 2.59
C TYR A 48 -0.39 -7.14 4.06
N ASN A 49 0.50 -8.00 4.55
CA ASN A 49 1.17 -7.81 5.84
C ASN A 49 2.69 -7.76 5.61
N TRP A 50 3.36 -6.74 6.13
CA TRP A 50 4.82 -6.65 6.12
C TRP A 50 5.35 -7.04 7.49
N ASP A 51 6.30 -7.96 7.51
CA ASP A 51 6.98 -8.42 8.71
C ASP A 51 8.47 -8.59 8.43
N GLN A 52 9.31 -7.82 9.14
CA GLN A 52 10.77 -7.89 9.08
C GLN A 52 11.37 -8.01 7.67
N GLY A 53 10.79 -7.31 6.68
CA GLY A 53 11.28 -7.31 5.30
C GLY A 53 10.56 -8.26 4.35
N VAL A 54 9.57 -9.01 4.82
CA VAL A 54 8.76 -9.94 4.01
C VAL A 54 7.35 -9.37 3.84
N CYS A 55 6.88 -9.25 2.60
CA CYS A 55 5.50 -8.88 2.30
C CYS A 55 4.69 -10.14 2.05
N TYR A 56 3.67 -10.37 2.86
CA TYR A 56 2.67 -11.42 2.69
C TYR A 56 1.47 -10.83 1.96
N LEU A 57 1.38 -11.07 0.65
CA LEU A 57 0.33 -10.53 -0.21
C LEU A 57 -0.92 -11.40 -0.09
N LYS A 58 -2.08 -10.79 0.16
CA LYS A 58 -3.32 -11.49 0.53
C LYS A 58 -4.50 -11.08 -0.33
N THR A 59 -5.38 -12.04 -0.59
CA THR A 59 -6.57 -11.82 -1.43
C THR A 59 -7.62 -10.94 -0.79
N LYS A 60 -7.75 -10.98 0.54
CA LYS A 60 -8.76 -10.21 1.30
C LYS A 60 -8.33 -10.04 2.76
N ARG A 61 -9.02 -9.14 3.45
CA ARG A 61 -8.84 -8.94 4.89
C ARG A 61 -9.36 -10.15 5.66
N GLY A 62 -8.45 -10.84 6.35
CA GLY A 62 -8.78 -11.90 7.30
C GLY A 62 -9.13 -11.35 8.69
N GLN A 63 -9.11 -12.23 9.69
CA GLN A 63 -9.19 -11.79 11.08
C GLN A 63 -7.95 -10.97 11.44
N ALA A 64 -8.17 -9.82 12.09
CA ALA A 64 -7.08 -8.99 12.60
C ALA A 64 -6.55 -9.58 13.90
N PHE A 65 -5.23 -9.72 13.99
CA PHE A 65 -4.52 -10.12 15.20
C PHE A 65 -3.49 -9.06 15.59
N PRO A 66 -3.33 -8.74 16.89
CA PRO A 66 -2.22 -7.93 17.36
C PRO A 66 -0.89 -8.62 17.03
N ALA A 67 -0.01 -7.94 16.31
CA ALA A 67 1.27 -8.45 15.87
C ALA A 67 2.34 -7.35 15.95
N PRO A 68 2.92 -7.10 17.14
CA PRO A 68 3.88 -6.02 17.34
C PRO A 68 5.06 -6.11 16.36
N GLY A 69 5.37 -4.99 15.70
CA GLY A 69 6.47 -4.89 14.72
C GLY A 69 6.08 -5.17 13.27
N THR A 70 4.86 -5.66 13.01
CA THR A 70 4.35 -5.83 11.64
C THR A 70 3.61 -4.58 11.17
N VAL A 71 3.46 -4.46 9.85
CA VAL A 71 2.64 -3.41 9.24
C VAL A 71 1.76 -4.04 8.18
N SER A 72 0.45 -4.07 8.44
CA SER A 72 -0.54 -4.44 7.44
C SER A 72 -0.89 -3.24 6.55
N GLY A 73 -1.27 -3.51 5.30
CA GLY A 73 -1.87 -2.51 4.45
C GLY A 73 -3.04 -3.01 3.63
N VAL A 74 -4.02 -2.13 3.40
CA VAL A 74 -5.22 -2.41 2.61
C VAL A 74 -5.24 -1.49 1.42
N LEU A 75 -5.41 -2.06 0.22
CA LEU A 75 -5.47 -1.32 -1.02
C LEU A 75 -6.87 -0.69 -1.13
N SER A 76 -6.89 0.64 -1.19
CA SER A 76 -8.08 1.40 -1.51
C SER A 76 -8.12 1.65 -3.01
N ASN A 77 -9.14 1.11 -3.65
CA ASN A 77 -9.56 1.44 -5.01
C ASN A 77 -10.29 2.79 -5.00
N ASP A 78 -9.63 3.85 -4.55
CA ASP A 78 -10.20 5.20 -4.61
C ASP A 78 -9.68 5.92 -5.87
N PRO A 79 -10.55 6.39 -6.78
CA PRO A 79 -10.15 7.08 -8.00
C PRO A 79 -9.66 8.53 -7.78
N THR A 80 -9.55 9.03 -6.55
CA THR A 80 -9.46 10.49 -6.29
C THR A 80 -8.09 11.03 -5.85
N THR A 81 -6.98 10.29 -5.94
CA THR A 81 -5.67 10.80 -5.44
C THR A 81 -4.49 10.67 -6.40
N LEU A 82 -4.60 11.30 -7.59
CA LEU A 82 -3.46 11.64 -8.44
C LEU A 82 -3.37 13.14 -8.77
N THR A 83 -3.52 13.99 -7.76
CA THR A 83 -2.90 15.31 -7.86
C THR A 83 -1.60 15.25 -7.06
N PRO A 84 -0.43 15.05 -7.69
CA PRO A 84 0.82 15.38 -7.04
C PRO A 84 0.78 16.88 -6.78
N THR A 85 0.52 17.30 -5.54
CA THR A 85 0.81 18.67 -5.12
C THR A 85 2.29 18.90 -5.42
N PRO A 86 2.65 19.81 -6.34
CA PRO A 86 4.05 20.17 -6.55
C PRO A 86 4.62 20.62 -5.19
N PRO A 87 5.88 20.32 -4.86
CA PRO A 87 6.50 21.00 -3.74
C PRO A 87 6.37 22.50 -4.04
N MET A 88 5.59 23.24 -3.23
CA MET A 88 5.60 24.69 -3.31
C MET A 88 7.02 25.11 -2.95
N ILE A 89 7.85 25.32 -3.98
CA ILE A 89 9.06 26.11 -3.84
C ILE A 89 8.56 27.52 -3.59
N GLY A 90 8.55 27.91 -2.32
CA GLY A 90 8.29 29.26 -1.89
C GLY A 90 9.29 30.18 -2.59
N THR A 91 8.80 30.95 -3.57
CA THR A 91 9.46 32.15 -4.03
C THR A 91 8.70 33.31 -3.42
N CYS A 92 9.23 33.83 -2.31
CA CYS A 92 8.83 35.12 -1.79
C CYS A 92 9.38 36.18 -2.75
N SER A 93 8.55 36.70 -3.65
CA SER A 93 8.79 37.98 -4.31
C SER A 93 7.96 39.04 -3.58
N VAL A 94 8.63 39.83 -2.75
CA VAL A 94 8.10 41.02 -2.09
C VAL A 94 8.44 42.20 -3.01
N VAL A 95 7.38 42.92 -3.43
CA VAL A 95 7.26 44.24 -4.11
C VAL A 95 8.44 44.79 -4.92
#